data_AF-I5B172-F1
#
_entry.id   AF-I5B172-F1
#
_cell.length_a   1.000
_cell.length_b   1.000
_cell.length_c   1.000
_cell.angle_alpha   90.00
_cell.angle_beta   90.00
_cell.angle_gamma   90.00
#
_symmetry.space_group_name_H-M   'P 1'
#
loop_
_entity.id
_entity.type
_entity.pdbx_description
1 polymer ?
#
loop_
_entity_poly.entity_id
_entity_poly.type
_entity_poly.pdbx_seq_one_letter_code
_entity_poly.pdbx_strand_id
1 'polypeptide(L)'
;MMSSQAMEPEQVQTDYEQSDPNRVLWLAVINQAVDDYQTHLDIQAGRYKADPYKATACRGAFHWITQAGDWFCQVCYMADLDPESIQMAARRRAVQDIRINPDP
;
A
#
# COMPACT_ATOMS: atom_id res chain seq x y z
N MET A 1 -48.62 41.51 -13.67
CA MET A 1 -47.28 41.53 -13.05
C MET A 1 -47.04 40.13 -12.49
N MET A 2 -46.20 39.32 -13.13
CA MET A 2 -45.83 38.00 -12.62
C MET A 2 -44.34 38.00 -12.31
N SER A 3 -44.01 38.00 -11.02
CA SER A 3 -42.63 37.93 -10.52
C SER A 3 -42.10 36.53 -10.78
N SER A 4 -41.16 36.42 -11.72
CA SER A 4 -40.37 35.20 -11.90
C SER A 4 -39.29 35.21 -10.82
N GLN A 5 -39.44 34.38 -9.79
CA GLN A 5 -38.34 34.09 -8.88
C GLN A 5 -37.33 33.24 -9.64
N ALA A 6 -36.15 33.79 -9.88
CA ALA A 6 -35.00 33.05 -10.35
C ALA A 6 -34.61 32.05 -9.25
N MET A 7 -34.75 30.76 -9.55
CA MET A 7 -34.24 29.69 -8.71
C MET A 7 -32.72 29.72 -8.84
N GLU A 8 -32.04 30.18 -7.79
CA GLU A 8 -30.58 30.15 -7.75
C GLU A 8 -30.12 28.69 -7.82
N PRO A 9 -29.09 28.37 -8.62
CA PRO A 9 -28.59 27.01 -8.68
C PRO A 9 -28.00 26.66 -7.31
N GLU A 10 -28.53 25.60 -6.68
CA GLU A 10 -27.89 24.96 -5.54
C GLU A 10 -26.42 24.72 -5.90
N GLN A 11 -25.53 25.38 -5.18
CA GLN A 11 -24.11 25.09 -5.26
C GLN A 11 -23.94 23.65 -4.79
N VAL A 12 -23.79 22.73 -5.75
CA VAL A 12 -23.35 21.37 -5.48
C VAL A 12 -21.97 21.50 -4.86
N GLN A 13 -21.92 21.44 -3.53
CA GLN A 13 -20.70 21.34 -2.76
C GLN A 13 -20.16 19.94 -3.07
N THR A 14 -19.30 19.85 -4.09
CA THR A 14 -18.60 18.61 -4.36
C THR A 14 -17.56 18.48 -3.27
N ASP A 15 -17.85 17.66 -2.27
CA ASP A 15 -16.93 17.22 -1.21
C ASP A 15 -15.85 16.30 -1.82
N TYR A 16 -15.14 16.78 -2.84
CA TYR A 16 -13.84 16.25 -3.19
C TYR A 16 -12.91 16.67 -2.05
N GLU A 17 -12.93 15.90 -0.95
CA GLU A 17 -11.80 15.83 -0.03
C GLU A 17 -10.56 15.63 -0.90
N GLN A 18 -9.83 16.72 -1.13
CA GLN A 18 -8.51 16.66 -1.74
C GLN A 18 -7.68 15.81 -0.79
N SER A 19 -7.46 14.56 -1.17
CA SER A 19 -6.66 13.63 -0.39
C SER A 19 -5.32 14.29 -0.08
N ASP A 20 -4.93 14.31 1.20
CA ASP A 20 -3.65 14.88 1.63
C ASP A 20 -2.53 14.28 0.74
N PRO A 21 -1.82 15.10 -0.06
CA PRO A 21 -0.78 14.61 -0.96
C PRO A 21 0.28 13.77 -0.25
N ASN A 22 0.54 14.04 1.03
CA ASN A 22 1.47 13.26 1.84
C ASN A 22 0.92 11.86 2.12
N ARG A 23 -0.37 11.76 2.46
CA ARG A 23 -1.04 10.49 2.69
C ARG A 23 -1.01 9.61 1.44
N VAL A 24 -1.27 10.19 0.27
CA VAL A 24 -1.20 9.47 -1.02
C VAL A 24 0.21 8.93 -1.29
N LEU A 25 1.24 9.74 -1.02
CA LEU A 25 2.62 9.32 -1.15
C LEU A 25 2.95 8.16 -0.21
N TRP A 26 2.56 8.22 1.06
CA TRP A 26 2.83 7.15 2.02
C TRP A 26 2.08 5.86 1.70
N LEU A 27 0.86 5.95 1.18
CA LEU A 27 0.15 4.80 0.64
C LEU A 27 0.91 4.14 -0.52
N ALA A 28 1.47 4.93 -1.44
CA ALA A 28 2.28 4.39 -2.54
C ALA A 28 3.55 3.70 -2.04
N VAL A 29 4.23 4.29 -1.04
CA VAL A 29 5.41 3.69 -0.40
C VAL A 29 5.07 2.35 0.25
N ILE A 30 3.97 2.28 0.99
CA ILE A 30 3.54 1.04 1.66
C ILE A 30 3.17 -0.04 0.63
N ASN A 31 2.42 0.32 -0.41
CA ASN A 31 2.08 -0.62 -1.47
C ASN A 31 3.32 -1.20 -2.16
N GLN A 32 4.27 -0.34 -2.52
CA GLN A 32 5.53 -0.79 -3.12
C GLN A 32 6.31 -1.71 -2.18
N ALA A 33 6.36 -1.40 -0.89
CA ALA A 33 7.04 -2.24 0.10
C ALA A 33 6.38 -3.62 0.25
N VAL A 34 5.04 -3.70 0.18
CA VAL A 34 4.32 -4.98 0.22
C VAL A 34 4.60 -5.81 -1.03
N ASP A 35 4.66 -5.20 -2.22
CA ASP A 35 5.03 -5.89 -3.45
C ASP A 35 6.49 -6.37 -3.42
N ASP A 36 7.40 -5.55 -2.89
CA ASP A 36 8.81 -5.89 -2.75
C ASP A 36 9.05 -6.97 -1.69
N TYR A 37 8.25 -7.00 -0.62
CA TYR A 37 8.21 -8.09 0.34
C TYR A 37 7.88 -9.41 -0.36
N GLN A 38 6.82 -9.44 -1.18
CA GLN A 38 6.43 -10.63 -1.91
C GLN A 38 7.52 -11.05 -2.92
N THR A 39 8.06 -10.08 -3.66
CA THR A 39 9.15 -10.33 -4.61
C THR A 39 10.38 -10.94 -3.92
N HIS A 40 10.71 -10.49 -2.70
CA HIS A 40 11.80 -11.11 -1.92
C HIS A 40 11.56 -12.60 -1.67
N LEU A 41 10.34 -12.96 -1.28
CA LEU A 41 9.96 -14.36 -1.04
C LEU A 41 10.01 -15.19 -2.32
N ASP A 42 9.60 -14.62 -3.46
CA ASP A 42 9.70 -15.29 -4.76
C ASP A 42 11.15 -15.48 -5.22
N ILE A 43 12.04 -14.55 -4.90
CA ILE A 43 13.49 -14.72 -5.12
C ILE A 43 14.02 -15.86 -4.26
N GLN A 44 13.68 -15.89 -2.97
CA GLN A 44 14.12 -16.95 -2.05
C GLN A 44 13.61 -18.34 -2.46
N ALA A 45 12.41 -18.41 -3.01
CA ALA A 45 11.83 -19.65 -3.53
C ALA A 45 12.30 -20.02 -4.94
N GLY A 46 13.14 -19.20 -5.58
CA GLY A 46 13.62 -19.43 -6.95
C GLY A 46 12.56 -19.20 -8.04
N ARG A 47 11.42 -18.60 -7.72
CA ARG A 47 10.33 -18.28 -8.65
C ARG A 47 10.55 -16.99 -9.43
N TYR A 48 11.44 -16.11 -8.94
CA TYR A 48 11.78 -14.85 -9.60
C TYR A 48 13.29 -14.62 -9.63
N LYS A 49 13.82 -14.28 -10.81
CA LYS A 49 15.24 -13.93 -10.98
C LYS A 49 15.39 -12.41 -11.09
N ALA A 50 15.77 -11.80 -9.98
CA ALA A 50 16.02 -10.36 -9.88
C ALA A 50 17.46 -10.00 -10.30
N ASP A 51 17.64 -8.79 -10.83
CA ASP A 51 18.96 -8.16 -10.85
C ASP A 51 19.42 -7.79 -9.42
N PRO A 52 20.71 -7.51 -9.19
CA PRO A 52 21.24 -7.24 -7.85
C PRO A 52 20.61 -6.04 -7.14
N TYR A 53 20.22 -4.99 -7.87
CA TYR A 53 19.60 -3.80 -7.29
C TYR A 53 18.19 -4.11 -6.82
N LYS A 54 17.39 -4.78 -7.65
CA LYS A 54 16.04 -5.22 -7.27
C LYS A 54 16.10 -6.18 -6.08
N ALA A 55 17.02 -7.16 -6.08
CA ALA A 55 17.18 -8.09 -4.96
C ALA A 55 17.52 -7.37 -3.64
N THR A 56 18.35 -6.32 -3.71
CA THR A 56 18.72 -5.51 -2.53
C THR A 56 17.54 -4.70 -2.00
N ALA A 57 16.79 -4.05 -2.89
CA ALA A 57 15.58 -3.30 -2.51
C ALA A 57 14.52 -4.21 -1.88
N CYS A 58 14.23 -5.36 -2.50
CA CYS A 58 13.26 -6.32 -1.98
C CYS A 58 13.66 -6.90 -0.61
N ARG A 59 14.96 -7.17 -0.39
CA ARG A 59 15.46 -7.57 0.93
C ARG A 59 15.26 -6.47 1.97
N GLY A 60 15.45 -5.21 1.59
CA GLY A 60 15.19 -4.05 2.44
C GLY A 60 13.73 -3.97 2.88
N ALA A 61 12.80 -4.05 1.91
CA ALA A 61 11.37 -4.05 2.19
C ALA A 61 10.94 -5.24 3.07
N PHE A 62 11.50 -6.43 2.80
CA PHE A 62 11.28 -7.61 3.62
C PHE A 62 11.64 -7.37 5.09
N HIS A 63 12.83 -6.83 5.36
CA HIS A 63 13.24 -6.51 6.74
C HIS A 63 12.40 -5.40 7.35
N TRP A 64 12.11 -4.35 6.61
CA TRP A 64 11.33 -3.20 7.10
C TRP A 64 9.94 -3.62 7.60
N ILE A 65 9.22 -4.44 6.82
CA ILE A 65 7.91 -4.99 7.20
C ILE A 65 8.04 -6.04 8.30
N THR A 66 9.07 -6.90 8.25
CA THR A 66 9.22 -8.00 9.24
C THR A 66 9.56 -7.47 10.63
N GLN A 67 10.45 -6.48 10.72
CA GLN A 67 10.87 -5.90 11.99
C GLN A 67 9.81 -4.97 12.57
N ALA A 68 8.99 -4.33 11.73
CA ALA A 68 7.97 -3.36 12.15
C ALA A 68 8.50 -2.32 13.16
N GLY A 69 9.71 -1.78 12.89
CA GLY A 69 10.33 -0.77 13.74
C GLY A 69 9.70 0.62 13.59
N ASP A 70 10.17 1.58 14.38
CA ASP A 70 9.57 2.92 14.53
C ASP A 70 9.27 3.63 13.20
N TRP A 71 10.20 3.57 12.24
CA TRP A 71 10.01 4.18 10.92
C TRP A 71 8.87 3.55 10.12
N PHE A 72 8.70 2.23 10.22
CA PHE A 72 7.58 1.53 9.58
C PHE A 72 6.25 1.98 10.20
N CYS A 73 6.18 2.02 11.53
CA CYS A 73 5.01 2.48 12.25
C CYS A 73 4.65 3.92 11.89
N GLN A 74 5.65 4.82 11.86
CA GLN A 74 5.43 6.23 11.51
C GLN A 74 4.87 6.38 10.09
N VAL A 75 5.41 5.66 9.11
CA VAL A 75 4.91 5.69 7.73
C VAL A 75 3.48 5.15 7.63
N CYS A 76 3.16 4.08 8.35
CA CYS A 76 1.79 3.57 8.42
C CYS A 76 0.81 4.61 9.00
N TYR A 77 1.18 5.28 10.08
CA TYR A 77 0.34 6.33 10.67
C TYR A 77 0.18 7.54 9.77
N MET A 78 1.22 7.96 9.04
CA MET A 78 1.11 9.04 8.05
C MET A 78 0.24 8.64 6.83
N ALA A 79 -0.07 7.35 6.67
CA ALA A 79 -0.99 6.84 5.67
C ALA A 79 -2.40 6.55 6.23
N ASP A 80 -2.66 6.85 7.51
CA ASP A 80 -3.84 6.42 8.27
C ASP A 80 -4.07 4.89 8.25
N LEU A 81 -2.98 4.13 8.39
CA LEU A 81 -3.02 2.67 8.42
C LEU A 81 -2.51 2.13 9.76
N ASP A 82 -3.11 1.03 10.18
CA ASP A 82 -2.64 0.25 11.31
C ASP A 82 -1.41 -0.60 10.91
N PRO A 83 -0.22 -0.41 11.55
CA PRO A 83 1.00 -1.12 11.18
C PRO A 83 0.87 -2.66 11.28
N GLU A 84 0.16 -3.16 12.29
CA GLU A 84 -0.03 -4.60 12.50
C GLU A 84 -0.84 -5.20 11.34
N SER A 85 -1.93 -4.54 10.95
CA SER A 85 -2.76 -4.94 9.82
C SER A 85 -1.97 -5.02 8.51
N ILE A 86 -1.05 -4.08 8.27
CA ILE A 86 -0.19 -4.10 7.08
C ILE A 86 0.82 -5.25 7.14
N GLN A 87 1.43 -5.48 8.29
CA GLN A 87 2.34 -6.62 8.48
C GLN A 87 1.61 -7.96 8.26
N MET A 88 0.39 -8.09 8.79
CA MET A 88 -0.45 -9.27 8.58
C MET A 88 -0.86 -9.42 7.11
N ALA A 89 -1.21 -8.32 6.42
CA ALA A 89 -1.58 -8.34 5.01
C ALA A 89 -0.43 -8.82 4.12
N ALA A 90 0.79 -8.31 4.34
CA ALA A 90 1.99 -8.74 3.63
C ALA A 90 2.25 -10.24 3.81
N ARG A 91 2.11 -10.75 5.05
CA ARG A 91 2.27 -12.18 5.36
C ARG A 91 1.15 -13.04 4.77
N ARG A 92 -0.10 -12.57 4.81
CA ARG A 92 -1.26 -13.31 4.25
C ARG A 92 -1.14 -13.49 2.75
N ARG A 93 -0.70 -12.46 2.02
CA ARG A 93 -0.45 -12.53 0.58
C ARG A 93 0.58 -13.62 0.26
N ALA A 94 1.67 -13.67 1.02
CA ALA A 94 2.66 -14.74 0.89
C ALA A 94 2.10 -16.15 1.13
N VAL A 95 1.21 -16.31 2.11
CA VAL A 95 0.57 -17.61 2.39
C VAL A 95 -0.41 -18.02 1.28
N GLN A 96 -1.14 -17.07 0.70
CA GLN A 96 -2.05 -17.34 -0.41
C GLN A 96 -1.30 -17.84 -1.65
N ASP A 97 -0.16 -17.24 -1.98
CA ASP A 97 0.65 -17.67 -3.13
C ASP A 97 1.23 -19.09 -2.97
N ILE A 98 1.56 -19.51 -1.74
CA ILE A 98 1.96 -20.90 -1.44
C ILE A 98 0.81 -21.89 -1.71
N ARG A 99 -0.44 -21.49 -1.44
CA ARG A 99 -1.61 -22.37 -1.59
C ARG A 99 -2.09 -22.49 -3.04
N ILE A 100 -1.80 -21.50 -3.88
CA ILE A 100 -2.20 -21.50 -5.31
C ILE A 100 -1.19 -22.27 -6.17
N ASN A 101 0.07 -22.39 -5.73
CA ASN A 101 1.06 -23.29 -6.31
C ASN A 101 1.42 -24.44 -5.36
N PRO A 102 0.53 -25.42 -5.12
CA PRO A 102 1.02 -26.76 -4.84
C PRO A 102 1.64 -27.25 -6.16
N ASP A 103 2.96 -27.30 -6.26
CA ASP A 103 3.61 -27.86 -7.46
C ASP A 103 3.05 -29.28 -7.78
N PRO A 104 3.05 -29.70 -9.07
CA PRO A 104 2.58 -31.01 -9.53
C PRO A 104 3.40 -32.20 -9.01
#